data_AF-A0A3C1D450-F1
#
_entry.id   AF-A0A3C1D450-F1
#
_cell.length_a   1.000
_cell.length_b   1.000
_cell.length_c   1.000
_cell.angle_alpha   90.00
_cell.angle_beta   90.00
_cell.angle_gamma   90.00
#
_symmetry.space_group_name_H-M   'P 1'
#
loop_
_entity.id
_entity.type
_entity.pdbx_description
1 polymer ?
#
loop_
_entity_poly.entity_id
_entity_poly.type
_entity_poly.pdbx_seq_one_letter_code
_entity_poly.pdbx_strand_id
1 'polypeptide(L)'
;MVESRRAASPQYVVVVKAALAVISLALGAALALWGGIAVRMARKVVTPAARIPDCRILELDTSAQTITLTRTPDTELAGRYGLFTTGTERYLKLGSVLSETTDTVKRKLLTHVGPQARIVRDAAFSGWYYERPEELHLPFSPELVGSALGPCPAWLFPAGEGDIWVIQVHGRGTTRAECLRAVPIFHGLGITSLVVSYRNDGEAPRSRSGTYTLGATEWRDVDAAVGFARRRGAKRVIIMGWSMGGAIALQLALNSAHR
;
A
#
# COMPACT_ATOMS: atom_id res chain seq x y z
N MET A 1 28.99 58.87 44.74
CA MET A 1 29.31 57.97 45.87
C MET A 1 28.59 56.65 45.61
N VAL A 2 29.38 55.65 45.22
CA VAL A 2 29.12 54.20 45.16
C VAL A 2 27.84 53.72 44.48
N GLU A 3 27.95 53.50 43.17
CA GLU A 3 27.13 52.55 42.41
C GLU A 3 27.39 51.15 42.98
N SER A 4 26.48 50.64 43.81
CA SER A 4 26.57 49.31 44.41
C SER A 4 26.32 48.24 43.33
N ARG A 5 27.35 47.92 42.54
CA ARG A 5 27.37 46.68 41.76
C ARG A 5 27.54 45.53 42.74
N ARG A 6 26.42 45.02 43.29
CA ARG A 6 26.39 43.74 44.00
C ARG A 6 26.82 42.65 43.01
N ALA A 7 28.10 42.32 43.00
CA ALA A 7 28.60 41.13 42.32
C ALA A 7 27.93 39.90 42.96
N ALA A 8 27.29 39.06 42.15
CA ALA A 8 26.71 37.81 42.62
C ALA A 8 27.77 36.99 43.36
N SER A 9 27.42 36.37 44.51
CA SER A 9 28.38 35.54 45.24
C SER A 9 28.88 34.40 44.32
N PRO A 10 30.15 33.98 44.43
CA PRO A 10 30.71 32.91 43.59
C PRO A 10 29.86 31.62 43.61
N GLN A 11 29.19 31.34 44.73
CA GLN A 11 28.30 30.19 44.88
C GLN A 11 27.03 30.31 44.02
N TYR A 12 26.43 31.51 43.90
CA TYR A 12 25.29 31.74 43.02
C TYR A 12 25.66 31.49 41.55
N VAL A 13 26.84 31.95 41.12
CA VAL A 13 27.33 31.74 39.75
C VAL A 13 27.53 30.25 39.45
N VAL A 14 28.04 29.47 40.41
CA VAL A 14 28.21 28.01 40.28
C VAL A 14 26.86 27.30 40.17
N VAL A 15 25.89 27.64 41.02
CA VAL A 15 24.54 27.05 40.99
C VAL A 15 23.83 27.36 39.67
N VAL A 16 23.90 28.60 39.20
CA VAL A 16 23.30 28.98 37.90
C VAL A 16 23.97 28.24 36.75
N LYS A 17 25.31 28.13 36.73
CA LYS A 17 26.03 27.35 35.71
C LYS A 17 25.65 25.87 35.74
N ALA A 18 25.53 25.26 36.92
CA ALA A 18 25.12 23.87 37.07
C ALA A 18 23.67 23.66 36.60
N ALA A 19 22.75 24.55 36.97
CA ALA A 19 21.36 24.51 36.52
C ALA A 19 21.25 24.66 35.00
N LEU A 20 21.99 25.61 34.41
CA LEU A 20 22.05 25.77 32.95
C LEU A 20 22.63 24.53 32.26
N ALA A 21 23.66 23.91 32.82
CA ALA A 21 24.23 22.67 32.28
C ALA A 21 23.21 21.52 32.31
N VAL A 22 22.49 21.33 33.42
CA VAL A 22 21.45 20.31 33.57
C VAL A 22 20.30 20.56 32.58
N ILE A 23 19.82 21.80 32.47
CA ILE A 23 18.76 22.17 31.52
C ILE A 23 19.22 21.94 30.07
N SER A 24 20.46 22.33 29.74
CA SER A 24 21.01 22.16 28.39
C SER A 24 21.17 20.68 28.04
N LEU A 25 21.62 19.85 28.98
CA LEU A 25 21.73 18.40 28.80
C LEU A 25 20.35 17.76 28.64
N ALA A 26 19.37 18.14 29.46
CA ALA A 26 18.00 17.67 29.37
C ALA A 26 17.35 18.05 28.04
N LEU A 27 17.55 19.29 27.58
CA LEU A 27 17.07 19.76 26.27
C LEU A 27 17.76 19.00 25.13
N GLY A 28 19.08 18.82 25.20
CA GLY A 28 19.84 18.05 24.21
C GLY A 28 19.36 16.60 24.11
N ALA A 29 19.12 15.94 25.25
CA ALA A 29 18.59 14.58 25.30
C ALA A 29 17.16 14.50 24.73
N ALA A 30 16.30 15.47 25.06
CA ALA A 30 14.94 15.54 24.53
C ALA A 30 14.93 15.74 23.01
N LEU A 31 15.75 16.65 22.48
CA LEU A 31 15.88 16.88 21.04
C LEU A 31 16.42 15.64 20.31
N ALA A 32 17.42 14.96 20.88
CA ALA A 32 17.94 13.72 20.31
C ALA A 32 16.89 12.61 20.28
N LEU A 33 16.10 12.47 21.35
CA LEU A 33 15.00 11.51 21.43
C LEU A 33 13.93 11.80 20.36
N TRP A 34 13.48 13.06 20.27
CA TRP A 34 12.51 13.47 19.26
C TRP A 34 13.02 13.28 17.83
N GLY A 35 14.29 13.62 17.57
CA GLY A 35 14.96 13.36 16.30
C GLY A 35 15.00 11.87 15.95
N GLY A 36 15.33 11.02 16.93
CA GLY A 36 15.31 9.56 16.76
C GLY A 36 13.92 9.01 16.44
N ILE A 37 12.88 9.49 17.13
CA ILE A 37 11.47 9.11 16.87
C ILE A 37 11.06 9.55 15.47
N ALA A 38 11.37 10.78 15.07
CA ALA A 38 11.04 11.31 13.75
C ALA A 38 11.70 10.49 12.64
N VAL A 39 12.99 10.17 12.75
CA VAL A 39 13.71 9.33 11.78
C VAL A 39 13.11 7.92 11.72
N ARG A 40 12.77 7.32 12.88
CA ARG A 40 12.14 6.00 12.94
C ARG A 40 10.77 5.99 12.24
N MET A 41 9.95 7.00 12.48
CA MET A 41 8.63 7.12 11.83
C MET A 41 8.78 7.36 10.33
N ALA A 42 9.68 8.25 9.91
CA ALA A 42 9.98 8.49 8.50
C ALA A 42 10.38 7.17 7.80
N ARG A 43 11.32 6.41 8.38
CA ARG A 43 11.74 5.11 7.84
C ARG A 43 10.56 4.13 7.75
N LYS A 44 9.73 4.03 8.79
CA LYS A 44 8.54 3.15 8.78
C LYS A 44 7.55 3.52 7.66
N VAL A 45 7.42 4.80 7.35
CA VAL A 45 6.48 5.31 6.34
C VAL A 45 6.97 5.07 4.91
N VAL A 46 8.28 5.17 4.67
CA VAL A 46 8.86 5.08 3.31
C VAL A 46 9.36 3.69 2.95
N THR A 47 9.55 2.81 3.92
CA THR A 47 10.04 1.45 3.66
C THR A 47 8.86 0.55 3.26
N PRO A 48 8.99 -0.23 2.17
CA PRO A 48 8.03 -1.28 1.86
C PRO A 48 7.87 -2.22 3.07
N ALA A 49 6.63 -2.41 3.52
CA ALA A 49 6.32 -3.21 4.69
C ALA A 49 5.33 -4.31 4.35
N ALA A 50 5.48 -5.45 5.03
CA ALA A 50 4.49 -6.51 4.98
C ALA A 50 3.16 -6.03 5.57
N ARG A 51 2.07 -6.62 5.09
CA ARG A 51 0.74 -6.31 5.59
C ARG A 51 0.62 -6.76 7.06
N ILE A 52 -0.01 -5.92 7.87
CA ILE A 52 -0.21 -6.16 9.31
C ILE A 52 -1.52 -6.95 9.47
N PRO A 53 -1.51 -8.07 10.23
CA PRO A 53 -2.74 -8.78 10.56
C PRO A 53 -3.75 -7.90 11.30
N ASP A 54 -5.02 -7.99 10.89
CA ASP A 54 -6.15 -7.24 11.45
C ASP A 54 -7.30 -8.14 11.93
N CYS A 55 -7.21 -9.44 11.68
CA CYS A 55 -8.17 -10.44 12.14
C CYS A 55 -7.45 -11.76 12.46
N ARG A 56 -8.19 -12.68 13.10
CA ARG A 56 -7.69 -14.03 13.39
C ARG A 56 -8.60 -15.09 12.82
N ILE A 57 -7.99 -16.15 12.30
CA ILE A 57 -8.65 -17.40 11.95
C ILE A 57 -8.83 -18.21 13.22
N LEU A 58 -10.09 -18.44 13.60
CA LEU A 58 -10.47 -19.20 14.79
C LEU A 58 -10.69 -20.67 14.46
N GLU A 59 -11.26 -20.93 13.27
CA GLU A 59 -11.56 -22.28 12.79
C GLU A 59 -11.42 -22.33 11.27
N LEU A 60 -10.93 -23.45 10.75
CA LEU A 60 -10.84 -23.75 9.34
C LEU A 60 -11.35 -25.18 9.12
N ASP A 61 -12.53 -25.30 8.54
CA ASP A 61 -13.13 -26.59 8.18
C ASP A 61 -12.85 -26.87 6.70
N THR A 62 -11.86 -27.73 6.46
CA THR A 62 -11.44 -28.14 5.11
C THR A 62 -12.40 -29.16 4.47
N SER A 63 -13.28 -29.79 5.25
CA SER A 63 -14.31 -30.70 4.70
C SER A 63 -15.48 -29.90 4.14
N ALA A 64 -15.97 -28.92 4.92
CA ALA A 64 -17.08 -28.05 4.52
C ALA A 64 -16.62 -26.84 3.68
N GLN A 65 -15.32 -26.59 3.58
CA GLN A 65 -14.73 -25.38 2.99
C GLN A 65 -15.35 -24.13 3.61
N THR A 66 -15.22 -24.01 4.93
CA THR A 66 -15.66 -22.85 5.69
C THR A 66 -14.56 -22.36 6.62
N ILE A 67 -14.61 -21.07 6.95
CA ILE A 67 -13.64 -20.42 7.81
C ILE A 67 -14.36 -19.52 8.80
N THR A 68 -13.98 -19.61 10.08
CA THR A 68 -14.50 -18.77 11.15
C THR A 68 -13.42 -17.76 11.54
N LEU A 69 -13.75 -16.46 11.46
CA LEU A 69 -12.87 -15.35 11.78
C LEU A 69 -13.36 -14.63 13.04
N THR A 70 -12.46 -13.92 13.71
CA THR A 70 -12.84 -12.87 14.69
C THR A 70 -13.73 -11.83 14.01
N ARG A 71 -14.82 -11.43 14.66
CA ARG A 71 -15.72 -10.38 14.16
C ARG A 71 -15.08 -9.01 14.30
N THR A 72 -14.99 -8.33 13.16
CA THR A 72 -14.59 -6.94 12.98
C THR A 72 -15.56 -6.29 12.00
N PRO A 73 -15.63 -4.94 11.95
CA PRO A 73 -16.46 -4.23 10.97
C PRO A 73 -16.21 -4.65 9.51
N ASP A 74 -15.01 -5.13 9.17
CA ASP A 74 -14.68 -5.59 7.82
C ASP A 74 -15.11 -7.04 7.58
N THR A 75 -14.86 -7.93 8.54
CA THR A 75 -15.14 -9.37 8.39
C THR A 75 -16.64 -9.70 8.35
N GLU A 76 -17.51 -8.82 8.86
CA GLU A 76 -18.97 -8.98 8.83
C GLU A 76 -19.58 -8.54 7.49
N LEU A 77 -18.85 -7.79 6.65
CA LEU A 77 -19.40 -7.25 5.42
C LEU A 77 -19.87 -8.34 4.46
N ALA A 78 -21.07 -8.18 3.92
CA ALA A 78 -21.59 -9.06 2.89
C ALA A 78 -20.76 -8.97 1.61
N GLY A 79 -20.55 -10.10 0.92
CA GLY A 79 -19.85 -10.13 -0.36
C GLY A 79 -18.67 -11.10 -0.40
N ARG A 80 -17.76 -10.85 -1.34
CA ARG A 80 -16.57 -11.67 -1.58
C ARG A 80 -15.33 -10.84 -1.31
N TYR A 81 -14.38 -11.43 -0.59
CA TYR A 81 -13.20 -10.74 -0.07
C TYR A 81 -11.98 -11.64 -0.15
N GLY A 82 -10.80 -11.03 -0.08
CA GLY A 82 -9.54 -11.73 0.10
C GLY A 82 -9.14 -11.79 1.56
N LEU A 83 -8.29 -12.74 1.88
CA LEU A 83 -7.67 -12.89 3.19
C LEU A 83 -6.20 -13.24 2.98
N PHE A 84 -5.32 -12.32 3.33
CA PHE A 84 -3.88 -12.60 3.35
C PHE A 84 -3.55 -13.48 4.54
N THR A 85 -2.85 -14.57 4.27
CA THR A 85 -2.48 -15.57 5.24
C THR A 85 -1.00 -15.90 5.17
N THR A 86 -0.48 -16.53 6.21
CA THR A 86 0.88 -17.09 6.22
C THR A 86 0.78 -18.60 6.37
N GLY A 87 1.48 -19.36 5.53
CA GLY A 87 1.38 -20.81 5.54
C GLY A 87 1.45 -21.43 4.15
N THR A 88 0.80 -22.59 4.00
CA THR A 88 0.64 -23.30 2.72
C THR A 88 0.01 -22.39 1.68
N GLU A 89 -1.11 -21.76 2.03
CA GLU A 89 -1.76 -20.74 1.21
C GLU A 89 -1.41 -19.36 1.73
N ARG A 90 -0.96 -18.48 0.84
CA ARG A 90 -0.67 -17.07 1.17
C ARG A 90 -1.87 -16.14 1.00
N TYR A 91 -2.89 -16.64 0.30
CA TYR A 91 -4.08 -15.87 0.00
C TYR A 91 -5.31 -16.77 -0.13
N LEU A 92 -6.38 -16.42 0.59
CA LEU A 92 -7.64 -17.13 0.57
C LEU A 92 -8.75 -16.22 0.05
N LYS A 93 -9.64 -16.77 -0.77
CA LYS A 93 -10.86 -16.11 -1.23
C LYS A 93 -12.00 -16.50 -0.32
N LEU A 94 -12.69 -15.49 0.20
CA LEU A 94 -13.82 -15.60 1.09
C LEU A 94 -15.11 -15.29 0.33
N GLY A 95 -16.14 -16.07 0.61
CA GLY A 95 -17.49 -15.90 0.09
C GLY A 95 -18.44 -15.27 1.10
N SER A 96 -19.72 -15.59 0.96
CA SER A 96 -20.81 -15.10 1.80
C SER A 96 -20.61 -15.45 3.28
N VAL A 97 -21.17 -14.61 4.14
CA VAL A 97 -21.38 -14.91 5.56
C VAL A 97 -22.40 -16.04 5.67
N LEU A 98 -22.08 -17.07 6.46
CA LEU A 98 -22.95 -18.22 6.72
C LEU A 98 -23.65 -18.09 8.08
N SER A 99 -22.94 -17.56 9.06
CA SER A 99 -23.47 -17.25 10.39
C SER A 99 -22.55 -16.25 11.09
N GLU A 100 -23.08 -15.51 12.05
CA GLU A 100 -22.31 -14.61 12.91
C GLU A 100 -22.77 -14.74 14.36
N THR A 101 -21.86 -14.43 15.28
CA THR A 101 -22.13 -14.24 16.70
C THR A 101 -21.64 -12.86 17.12
N THR A 102 -21.72 -12.51 18.40
CA THR A 102 -21.14 -11.26 18.91
C THR A 102 -19.63 -11.13 18.62
N ASP A 103 -18.90 -12.25 18.57
CA ASP A 103 -17.43 -12.27 18.49
C ASP A 103 -16.87 -12.92 17.23
N THR A 104 -17.71 -13.58 16.41
CA THR A 104 -17.24 -14.39 15.28
C THR A 104 -18.08 -14.22 14.02
N VAL A 105 -17.44 -14.42 12.87
CA VAL A 105 -18.11 -14.51 11.58
C VAL A 105 -17.64 -15.77 10.86
N LYS A 106 -18.57 -16.68 10.54
CA LYS A 106 -18.32 -17.85 9.71
C LYS A 106 -18.62 -17.51 8.25
N ARG A 107 -17.67 -17.77 7.36
CA ARG A 107 -17.79 -17.49 5.94
C ARG A 107 -17.53 -18.73 5.10
N LYS A 108 -18.10 -18.74 3.90
CA LYS A 108 -17.74 -19.72 2.87
C LYS A 108 -16.28 -19.48 2.44
N LEU A 109 -15.51 -20.55 2.32
CA LEU A 109 -14.16 -20.52 1.75
C LEU A 109 -14.25 -20.88 0.26
N LEU A 110 -13.76 -19.99 -0.59
CA LEU A 110 -13.79 -20.15 -2.06
C LEU A 110 -12.47 -20.67 -2.61
N THR A 111 -11.36 -20.39 -1.93
CA THR A 111 -10.09 -21.08 -2.19
C THR A 111 -10.19 -22.49 -1.61
N HIS A 112 -9.98 -23.52 -2.45
CA HIS A 112 -9.98 -24.89 -1.94
C HIS A 112 -8.75 -25.11 -1.05
N VAL A 113 -8.97 -25.44 0.22
CA VAL A 113 -7.90 -25.74 1.18
C VAL A 113 -7.96 -27.20 1.59
N GLY A 114 -6.87 -27.94 1.36
CA GLY A 114 -6.76 -29.35 1.71
C GLY A 114 -6.50 -29.60 3.19
N PRO A 115 -6.75 -30.82 3.69
CA PRO A 115 -6.64 -31.17 5.12
C PRO A 115 -5.21 -31.07 5.68
N GLN A 116 -4.19 -31.08 4.81
CA GLN A 116 -2.78 -30.95 5.21
C GLN A 116 -2.29 -29.49 5.23
N ALA A 117 -3.14 -28.53 4.86
CA ALA A 117 -2.75 -27.12 4.82
C ALA A 117 -2.44 -26.61 6.22
N ARG A 118 -1.32 -25.88 6.33
CA ARG A 118 -0.90 -25.22 7.57
C ARG A 118 -1.04 -23.74 7.35
N ILE A 119 -2.02 -23.12 8.01
CA ILE A 119 -2.29 -21.69 7.92
C ILE A 119 -2.19 -21.10 9.32
N VAL A 120 -1.37 -20.06 9.48
CA VAL A 120 -1.21 -19.33 10.74
C VAL A 120 -2.51 -18.57 11.05
N ARG A 121 -2.85 -18.47 12.34
CA ARG A 121 -4.09 -17.81 12.79
C ARG A 121 -4.16 -16.34 12.43
N ASP A 122 -3.04 -15.63 12.47
CA ASP A 122 -3.03 -14.19 12.20
C ASP A 122 -3.15 -13.96 10.69
N ALA A 123 -4.16 -13.17 10.30
CA ALA A 123 -4.51 -12.92 8.92
C ALA A 123 -4.88 -11.44 8.71
N ALA A 124 -4.85 -10.99 7.46
CA ALA A 124 -5.27 -9.64 7.10
C ALA A 124 -6.42 -9.68 6.09
N PHE A 125 -7.57 -9.15 6.47
CA PHE A 125 -8.75 -9.07 5.62
C PHE A 125 -8.52 -8.06 4.49
N SER A 126 -9.11 -8.32 3.32
CA SER A 126 -8.84 -7.49 2.15
C SER A 126 -10.05 -7.35 1.23
N GLY A 127 -10.33 -6.11 0.82
CA GLY A 127 -11.22 -5.80 -0.31
C GLY A 127 -10.61 -6.12 -1.68
N TRP A 128 -9.38 -6.63 -1.72
CA TRP A 128 -8.78 -7.15 -2.92
C TRP A 128 -9.33 -8.56 -3.06
N TYR A 129 -9.86 -8.93 -4.23
CA TYR A 129 -10.45 -10.25 -4.41
C TYR A 129 -9.68 -11.08 -5.43
N TYR A 130 -9.18 -10.44 -6.48
CA TYR A 130 -8.38 -11.07 -7.52
C TYR A 130 -6.90 -10.95 -7.18
N GLU A 131 -6.18 -12.07 -7.21
CA GLU A 131 -4.73 -12.11 -7.01
C GLU A 131 -4.00 -12.08 -8.36
N ARG A 132 -4.61 -12.70 -9.38
CA ARG A 132 -3.99 -12.89 -10.69
C ARG A 132 -4.91 -12.39 -11.80
N PRO A 133 -4.35 -11.86 -12.91
CA PRO A 133 -5.15 -11.28 -13.99
C PRO A 133 -6.06 -12.30 -14.68
N GLU A 134 -5.67 -13.58 -14.75
CA GLU A 134 -6.43 -14.65 -15.41
C GLU A 134 -7.78 -14.90 -14.72
N GLU A 135 -7.90 -14.56 -13.44
CA GLU A 135 -9.11 -14.75 -12.63
C GLU A 135 -10.25 -13.81 -13.03
N LEU A 136 -9.94 -12.77 -13.80
CA LEU A 136 -10.95 -11.89 -14.39
C LEU A 136 -11.66 -12.53 -15.59
N HIS A 137 -11.09 -13.58 -16.18
CA HIS A 137 -11.59 -14.20 -17.42
C HIS A 137 -11.76 -13.19 -18.57
N LEU A 138 -10.91 -12.17 -18.60
CA LEU A 138 -10.83 -11.17 -19.65
C LEU A 138 -9.53 -11.35 -20.46
N PRO A 139 -9.53 -11.04 -21.78
CA PRO A 139 -8.30 -10.98 -22.54
C PRO A 139 -7.32 -9.97 -21.93
N PHE A 140 -6.07 -10.37 -21.77
CA PHE A 140 -5.01 -9.47 -21.30
C PHE A 140 -3.65 -9.87 -21.86
N SER A 141 -2.71 -8.91 -21.88
CA SER A 141 -1.31 -9.15 -22.19
C SER A 141 -0.40 -8.63 -21.07
N PRO A 142 0.67 -9.36 -20.71
CA PRO A 142 1.75 -8.79 -19.93
C PRO A 142 2.52 -7.78 -20.78
N GLU A 143 2.83 -6.63 -20.22
CA GLU A 143 3.54 -5.54 -20.88
C GLU A 143 4.73 -5.09 -20.05
N LEU A 144 5.72 -4.47 -20.69
CA LEU A 144 6.85 -3.83 -20.02
C LEU A 144 6.88 -2.35 -20.39
N VAL A 145 6.55 -1.49 -19.42
CA VAL A 145 6.63 -0.04 -19.59
C VAL A 145 8.06 0.41 -19.30
N GLY A 146 8.75 0.96 -20.30
CA GLY A 146 10.12 1.46 -20.12
C GLY A 146 10.14 2.70 -19.22
N SER A 147 10.79 2.60 -18.05
CA SER A 147 11.05 3.73 -17.15
C SER A 147 12.54 4.07 -17.08
N ALA A 148 12.88 5.20 -16.47
CA ALA A 148 14.28 5.61 -16.25
C ALA A 148 15.08 4.63 -15.37
N LEU A 149 14.42 3.79 -14.57
CA LEU A 149 15.07 2.78 -13.72
C LEU A 149 15.07 1.37 -14.34
N GLY A 150 14.46 1.21 -15.53
CA GLY A 150 14.28 -0.06 -16.20
C GLY A 150 12.82 -0.37 -16.52
N PRO A 151 12.53 -1.55 -17.10
CA PRO A 151 11.18 -1.94 -17.47
C PRO A 151 10.30 -2.20 -16.24
N CYS A 152 9.14 -1.55 -16.18
CA CYS A 152 8.10 -1.78 -15.17
C CYS A 152 7.02 -2.72 -15.73
N PRO A 153 6.81 -3.90 -15.15
CA PRO A 153 5.74 -4.81 -15.54
C PRO A 153 4.34 -4.18 -15.46
N ALA A 154 3.52 -4.39 -16.47
CA ALA A 154 2.11 -3.99 -16.50
C ALA A 154 1.22 -5.11 -17.04
N TRP A 155 -0.07 -5.04 -16.77
CA TRP A 155 -1.08 -5.86 -17.45
C TRP A 155 -1.98 -4.93 -18.26
N LEU A 156 -2.10 -5.22 -19.55
CA LEU A 156 -3.02 -4.53 -20.44
C LEU A 156 -4.26 -5.39 -20.65
N PHE A 157 -5.43 -4.84 -20.35
CA PHE A 157 -6.74 -5.41 -20.63
C PHE A 157 -7.41 -4.54 -21.70
N PRO A 158 -7.29 -4.90 -22.99
CA PRO A 158 -7.98 -4.20 -24.06
C PRO A 158 -9.50 -4.26 -23.85
N ALA A 159 -10.20 -3.17 -24.12
CA ALA A 159 -11.66 -3.14 -24.12
C ALA A 159 -12.18 -2.39 -25.36
N GLY A 160 -12.85 -3.13 -26.24
CA GLY A 160 -13.39 -2.59 -27.50
C GLY A 160 -12.34 -1.97 -28.42
N GLU A 161 -12.80 -1.11 -29.34
CA GLU A 161 -11.96 -0.30 -30.23
C GLU A 161 -11.74 1.13 -29.68
N GLY A 162 -12.03 1.34 -28.40
CA GLY A 162 -12.08 2.66 -27.78
C GLY A 162 -10.71 3.34 -27.66
N ASP A 163 -10.70 4.66 -27.81
CA ASP A 163 -9.51 5.51 -27.63
C ASP A 163 -9.30 6.01 -26.19
N ILE A 164 -10.12 5.53 -25.25
CA ILE A 164 -10.06 5.86 -23.82
C ILE A 164 -9.37 4.73 -23.06
N TRP A 165 -8.32 5.10 -22.34
CA TRP A 165 -7.59 4.18 -21.47
C TRP A 165 -7.69 4.63 -20.02
N VAL A 166 -7.68 3.69 -19.10
CA VAL A 166 -7.44 3.96 -17.68
C VAL A 166 -6.09 3.36 -17.28
N ILE A 167 -5.26 4.17 -16.63
CA ILE A 167 -4.04 3.71 -15.97
C ILE A 167 -4.32 3.59 -14.48
N GLN A 168 -4.21 2.36 -13.98
CA GLN A 168 -4.55 2.01 -12.61
C GLN A 168 -3.29 1.85 -11.76
N VAL A 169 -3.17 2.66 -10.70
CA VAL A 169 -1.96 2.82 -9.88
C VAL A 169 -2.24 2.37 -8.44
N HIS A 170 -1.59 1.29 -8.01
CA HIS A 170 -1.79 0.72 -6.68
C HIS A 170 -1.14 1.58 -5.57
N GLY A 171 -1.41 1.23 -4.32
CA GLY A 171 -0.93 1.92 -3.14
C GLY A 171 0.43 1.46 -2.61
N ARG A 172 0.82 2.05 -1.47
CA ARG A 172 2.08 1.74 -0.79
C ARG A 172 2.06 0.35 -0.16
N GLY A 173 3.12 -0.43 -0.37
CA GLY A 173 3.23 -1.78 0.22
C GLY A 173 2.19 -2.75 -0.35
N THR A 174 1.76 -2.48 -1.58
CA THR A 174 0.82 -3.28 -2.35
C THR A 174 1.44 -3.58 -3.70
N THR A 175 0.77 -4.42 -4.48
CA THR A 175 1.15 -4.71 -5.87
C THR A 175 0.03 -4.33 -6.82
N ARG A 176 0.30 -4.39 -8.12
CA ARG A 176 -0.69 -4.18 -9.18
C ARG A 176 -1.93 -5.07 -9.08
N ALA A 177 -1.88 -6.21 -8.38
CA ALA A 177 -3.07 -7.04 -8.10
C ALA A 177 -4.18 -6.26 -7.37
N GLU A 178 -3.80 -5.25 -6.57
CA GLU A 178 -4.74 -4.36 -5.90
C GLU A 178 -5.76 -3.73 -6.88
N CYS A 179 -5.31 -3.37 -8.08
CA CYS A 179 -6.12 -2.67 -9.07
C CYS A 179 -7.11 -3.59 -9.80
N LEU A 180 -6.89 -4.92 -9.81
CA LEU A 180 -7.69 -5.86 -10.62
C LEU A 180 -9.20 -5.77 -10.34
N ARG A 181 -9.61 -5.38 -9.12
CA ARG A 181 -11.02 -5.20 -8.74
C ARG A 181 -11.79 -4.17 -9.58
N ALA A 182 -11.11 -3.19 -10.18
CA ALA A 182 -11.76 -2.17 -11.00
C ALA A 182 -11.72 -2.48 -12.50
N VAL A 183 -10.86 -3.40 -12.94
CA VAL A 183 -10.72 -3.78 -14.35
C VAL A 183 -12.06 -4.22 -14.99
N PRO A 184 -12.89 -5.09 -14.37
CA PRO A 184 -14.17 -5.47 -14.98
C PRO A 184 -15.13 -4.30 -15.20
N ILE A 185 -15.09 -3.29 -14.32
CA ILE A 185 -15.94 -2.10 -14.43
C ILE A 185 -15.54 -1.30 -15.67
N PHE A 186 -14.26 -1.00 -15.84
CA PHE A 186 -13.76 -0.28 -17.02
C PHE A 186 -13.93 -1.08 -18.31
N HIS A 187 -13.67 -2.37 -18.27
CA HIS A 187 -13.87 -3.24 -19.43
C HIS A 187 -15.34 -3.25 -19.87
N GLY A 188 -16.30 -3.32 -18.92
CA GLY A 188 -17.73 -3.23 -19.22
C GLY A 188 -18.17 -1.88 -19.81
N LEU A 189 -17.37 -0.83 -19.59
CA LEU A 189 -17.56 0.50 -20.19
C LEU A 189 -16.81 0.70 -21.51
N GLY A 190 -16.13 -0.34 -22.03
CA GLY A 190 -15.29 -0.23 -23.22
C GLY A 190 -14.01 0.60 -23.03
N ILE A 191 -13.53 0.73 -21.79
CA ILE A 191 -12.31 1.47 -21.44
C ILE A 191 -11.16 0.48 -21.22
N THR A 192 -10.12 0.60 -22.04
CA THR A 192 -8.93 -0.24 -21.94
C THR A 192 -8.20 0.03 -20.63
N SER A 193 -7.88 -1.01 -19.86
CA SER A 193 -7.17 -0.88 -18.58
C SER A 193 -5.71 -1.23 -18.70
N LEU A 194 -4.82 -0.32 -18.30
CA LEU A 194 -3.39 -0.60 -18.08
C LEU A 194 -3.12 -0.57 -16.58
N VAL A 195 -2.85 -1.74 -16.01
CA VAL A 195 -2.54 -1.92 -14.60
C VAL A 195 -1.03 -1.94 -14.41
N VAL A 196 -0.47 -0.92 -13.76
CA VAL A 196 0.98 -0.66 -13.77
C VAL A 196 1.63 -0.99 -12.43
N SER A 197 2.86 -1.51 -12.50
CA SER A 197 3.83 -1.45 -11.40
C SER A 197 4.62 -0.13 -11.46
N TYR A 198 5.29 0.23 -10.38
CA TYR A 198 6.19 1.37 -10.30
C TYR A 198 7.33 1.12 -9.32
N ARG A 199 8.40 1.91 -9.38
CA ARG A 199 9.62 1.69 -8.58
C ARG A 199 9.36 1.32 -7.12
N ASN A 200 10.14 0.38 -6.61
CA ASN A 200 10.13 -0.06 -5.20
C ASN A 200 8.84 -0.78 -4.72
N ASP A 201 7.94 -1.17 -5.60
CA ASP A 201 6.74 -1.96 -5.24
C ASP A 201 6.98 -3.46 -5.02
N GLY A 202 8.15 -3.95 -5.43
CA GLY A 202 8.53 -5.36 -5.35
C GLY A 202 8.44 -6.11 -6.67
N GLU A 203 7.80 -5.53 -7.70
CA GLU A 203 7.68 -6.09 -9.05
C GLU A 203 8.47 -5.27 -10.09
N ALA A 204 8.55 -3.96 -9.92
CA ALA A 204 9.32 -3.05 -10.74
C ALA A 204 10.77 -2.84 -10.21
N PRO A 205 11.66 -2.22 -10.99
CA PRO A 205 13.02 -1.92 -10.57
C PRO A 205 13.08 -1.14 -9.24
N ARG A 206 14.11 -1.42 -8.46
CA ARG A 206 14.37 -0.72 -7.20
C ARG A 206 15.23 0.52 -7.46
N SER A 207 14.86 1.64 -6.84
CA SER A 207 15.76 2.79 -6.76
C SER A 207 16.94 2.48 -5.84
N ARG A 208 17.99 3.30 -5.88
CA ARG A 208 19.17 3.15 -5.00
C ARG A 208 18.81 3.12 -3.52
N SER A 209 17.81 3.90 -3.09
CA SER A 209 17.35 3.90 -1.70
C SER A 209 16.45 2.71 -1.37
N GLY A 210 15.79 2.12 -2.37
CA GLY A 210 14.82 1.03 -2.17
C GLY A 210 13.57 1.44 -1.38
N THR A 211 13.33 2.74 -1.22
CA THR A 211 12.23 3.32 -0.44
C THR A 211 11.29 4.15 -1.30
N TYR A 212 10.03 4.24 -0.92
CA TYR A 212 9.07 5.13 -1.55
C TYR A 212 9.39 6.59 -1.26
N THR A 213 9.09 7.46 -2.21
CA THR A 213 9.09 8.91 -2.04
C THR A 213 7.67 9.49 -1.97
N LEU A 214 6.67 8.63 -1.71
CA LEU A 214 5.27 8.97 -1.51
C LEU A 214 4.64 9.76 -2.68
N GLY A 215 5.10 9.47 -3.89
CA GLY A 215 4.61 10.09 -5.12
C GLY A 215 5.58 11.09 -5.73
N ALA A 216 6.58 11.60 -5.00
CA ALA A 216 7.49 12.63 -5.51
C ALA A 216 8.36 12.17 -6.68
N THR A 217 8.65 10.86 -6.76
CA THR A 217 9.44 10.28 -7.86
C THR A 217 8.72 9.19 -8.63
N GLU A 218 7.81 8.45 -7.98
CA GLU A 218 7.05 7.36 -8.58
C GLU A 218 6.18 7.83 -9.76
N TRP A 219 5.73 9.10 -9.76
CA TRP A 219 4.93 9.66 -10.85
C TRP A 219 5.61 9.58 -12.21
N ARG A 220 6.94 9.58 -12.27
CA ARG A 220 7.69 9.47 -13.54
C ARG A 220 7.53 8.09 -14.19
N ASP A 221 7.34 7.05 -13.40
CA ASP A 221 7.10 5.69 -13.93
C ASP A 221 5.68 5.59 -14.50
N VAL A 222 4.71 6.22 -13.84
CA VAL A 222 3.33 6.32 -14.34
C VAL A 222 3.23 7.22 -15.56
N ASP A 223 4.02 8.30 -15.63
CA ASP A 223 4.11 9.16 -16.82
C ASP A 223 4.63 8.38 -18.03
N ALA A 224 5.62 7.51 -17.83
CA ALA A 224 6.07 6.60 -18.88
C ALA A 224 4.96 5.65 -19.37
N ALA A 225 4.06 5.23 -18.47
CA ALA A 225 2.87 4.44 -18.82
C ALA A 225 1.84 5.27 -19.62
N VAL A 226 1.68 6.56 -19.34
CA VAL A 226 0.88 7.47 -20.17
C VAL A 226 1.45 7.54 -21.58
N GLY A 227 2.76 7.72 -21.70
CA GLY A 227 3.45 7.70 -22.99
C GLY A 227 3.28 6.35 -23.72
N PHE A 228 3.36 5.24 -23.00
CA PHE A 228 3.08 3.90 -23.55
C PHE A 228 1.65 3.79 -24.11
N ALA A 229 0.64 4.22 -23.34
CA ALA A 229 -0.75 4.20 -23.76
C ALA A 229 -0.98 5.07 -25.00
N ARG A 230 -0.44 6.30 -25.02
CA ARG A 230 -0.57 7.22 -26.17
C ARG A 230 0.07 6.65 -27.44
N ARG A 231 1.25 6.02 -27.35
CA ARG A 231 1.87 5.34 -28.50
C ARG A 231 1.05 4.17 -29.04
N ARG A 232 0.15 3.61 -28.23
CA ARG A 232 -0.80 2.56 -28.63
C ARG A 232 -2.20 3.09 -28.97
N GLY A 233 -2.33 4.39 -29.21
CA GLY A 233 -3.55 5.00 -29.73
C GLY A 233 -4.51 5.56 -28.67
N ALA A 234 -4.14 5.56 -27.38
CA ALA A 234 -4.94 6.24 -26.37
C ALA A 234 -4.98 7.75 -26.64
N LYS A 235 -6.19 8.29 -26.88
CA LYS A 235 -6.42 9.74 -27.04
C LYS A 235 -6.83 10.40 -25.73
N ARG A 236 -7.52 9.66 -24.86
CA ARG A 236 -7.92 10.10 -23.52
C ARG A 236 -7.40 9.10 -22.50
N VAL A 237 -6.77 9.61 -21.45
CA VAL A 237 -6.20 8.78 -20.38
C VAL A 237 -6.80 9.20 -19.05
N ILE A 238 -7.47 8.27 -18.40
CA ILE A 238 -7.96 8.36 -17.02
C ILE A 238 -6.86 7.82 -16.11
N ILE A 239 -6.57 8.53 -15.02
CA ILE A 239 -5.64 8.04 -14.00
C ILE A 239 -6.45 7.69 -12.76
N MET A 240 -6.37 6.44 -12.31
CA MET A 240 -7.04 5.97 -11.11
C MET A 240 -6.00 5.46 -10.11
N GLY A 241 -5.95 6.08 -8.93
CA GLY A 241 -4.96 5.76 -7.91
C GLY A 241 -5.57 5.30 -6.59
N TRP A 242 -5.01 4.26 -5.98
CA TRP A 242 -5.37 3.80 -4.63
C TRP A 242 -4.38 4.32 -3.59
N SER A 243 -4.86 4.99 -2.54
CA SER A 243 -4.01 5.48 -1.44
C SER A 243 -2.82 6.32 -1.97
N MET A 244 -1.58 5.87 -1.78
CA MET A 244 -0.38 6.51 -2.35
C MET A 244 -0.44 6.62 -3.89
N GLY A 245 -1.11 5.69 -4.59
CA GLY A 245 -1.39 5.80 -6.02
C GLY A 245 -2.19 7.05 -6.38
N GLY A 246 -3.05 7.54 -5.48
CA GLY A 246 -3.74 8.82 -5.64
C GLY A 246 -2.80 10.02 -5.54
N ALA A 247 -1.84 9.98 -4.60
CA ALA A 247 -0.79 11.00 -4.52
C ALA A 247 0.08 11.02 -5.79
N ILE A 248 0.41 9.83 -6.33
CA ILE A 248 1.09 9.68 -7.61
C ILE A 248 0.26 10.30 -8.75
N ALA A 249 -1.04 10.04 -8.81
CA ALA A 249 -1.94 10.61 -9.82
C ALA A 249 -1.98 12.14 -9.78
N LEU A 250 -2.00 12.74 -8.59
CA LEU A 250 -1.96 14.20 -8.42
C LEU A 250 -0.61 14.78 -8.86
N GLN A 251 0.51 14.14 -8.47
CA GLN A 251 1.84 14.56 -8.93
C GLN A 251 1.97 14.47 -10.45
N LEU A 252 1.43 13.42 -11.06
CA LEU A 252 1.38 13.26 -12.50
C LEU A 252 0.58 14.39 -13.15
N ALA A 253 -0.63 14.69 -12.66
CA ALA A 253 -1.46 15.75 -13.20
C ALA A 253 -0.77 17.13 -13.17
N LEU A 254 0.07 17.38 -12.17
CA LEU A 254 0.82 18.62 -12.04
C LEU A 254 2.07 18.67 -12.93
N ASN A 255 2.78 17.56 -13.11
CA ASN A 255 4.13 17.57 -13.70
C ASN A 255 4.24 16.89 -15.08
N SER A 256 3.24 16.13 -15.52
CA SER A 256 3.27 15.38 -16.78
C SER A 256 3.36 16.31 -17.98
N ALA A 257 4.16 15.90 -18.97
CA ALA A 257 4.22 16.54 -20.29
C ALA A 257 3.05 16.15 -21.20
N HIS A 258 2.21 15.17 -20.79
CA HIS A 258 1.15 14.57 -21.61
C HIS A 258 -0.24 15.21 -21.40
N ARG A 259 -0.29 16.51 -21.11
CA ARG A 259 -1.55 17.26 -20.94
C ARG A 259 -2.36 17.34 -22.23
#